data_AF-A0AAW4KL22-F1
#
_entry.id   AF-A0AAW4KL22-F1
#
_cell.length_a   1.000
_cell.length_b   1.000
_cell.length_c   1.000
_cell.angle_alpha   90.00
_cell.angle_beta   90.00
_cell.angle_gamma   90.00
#
_symmetry.space_group_name_H-M   'P 1'
#
loop_
_entity.id
_entity.type
_entity.pdbx_description
1 polymer ?
#
loop_
_entity_poly.entity_id
_entity_poly.type
_entity_poly.pdbx_seq_one_letter_code
_entity_poly.pdbx_strand_id
1 'polypeptide(L)'
;YLTDLFPIMELGTSAKMLSIVPLMNGGGLFETGAGGSAPKHVQQLLEENFLRWDSLGEFLALAASLEHLGVTYKNAKALVLSKTLDQATGQFL
;
A
#
# COMPACT_ATOMS: atom_id res chain seq x y z
N TYR A 1 -3.51 9.32 14.76
CA TYR A 1 -4.67 9.17 15.67
C TYR A 1 -5.89 8.70 14.87
N LEU A 2 -6.53 9.54 14.05
CA LEU A 2 -7.75 9.12 13.33
C LEU A 2 -7.51 8.07 12.24
N THR A 3 -6.41 8.21 11.48
CA THR A 3 -5.98 7.26 10.42
C THR A 3 -5.49 5.91 10.95
N ASP A 4 -5.43 5.74 12.27
CA ASP A 4 -5.11 4.47 12.92
C ASP A 4 -6.37 3.91 13.59
N LEU A 5 -7.07 4.75 14.36
CA LEU A 5 -8.29 4.39 15.09
C LEU A 5 -9.41 3.84 14.18
N PHE A 6 -9.79 4.57 13.14
CA PHE A 6 -10.93 4.15 12.30
C PHE A 6 -10.58 2.92 11.45
N PRO A 7 -9.42 2.86 10.77
CA PRO A 7 -9.06 1.67 9.99
C PRO A 7 -8.90 0.39 10.83
N ILE A 8 -8.38 0.48 12.06
CA ILE A 8 -8.34 -0.69 12.95
C ILE A 8 -9.77 -1.18 13.27
N MET A 9 -10.71 -0.26 13.53
CA MET A 9 -12.10 -0.63 13.82
C MET A 9 -12.84 -1.19 12.59
N GLU A 10 -12.56 -0.67 11.40
CA GLU A 10 -13.24 -1.06 10.15
C GLU A 10 -12.64 -2.32 9.51
N LEU A 11 -11.31 -2.47 9.56
CA LEU A 11 -10.56 -3.46 8.78
C LEU A 11 -9.72 -4.42 9.64
N GLY A 12 -9.71 -4.23 10.97
CA GLY A 12 -8.87 -5.00 11.90
C GLY A 12 -7.38 -4.64 11.84
N THR A 13 -6.98 -3.68 11.00
CA THR A 13 -5.60 -3.20 10.84
C THR A 13 -5.57 -1.86 10.11
N SER A 14 -4.59 -1.01 10.43
CA SER A 14 -4.33 0.25 9.70
C SER A 14 -3.36 0.11 8.52
N ALA A 15 -2.89 -1.11 8.24
CA ALA A 15 -2.02 -1.41 7.10
C ALA A 15 -2.75 -1.47 5.75
N LYS A 16 -4.10 -1.54 5.75
CA LYS A 16 -4.93 -1.74 4.56
C LYS A 16 -5.60 -0.45 4.08
N MET A 17 -4.82 0.64 4.01
CA MET A 17 -5.30 1.97 3.63
C MET A 17 -4.43 2.56 2.52
N LEU A 18 -5.04 3.35 1.64
CA LEU A 18 -4.31 4.23 0.74
C LEU A 18 -3.91 5.50 1.48
N SER A 19 -2.60 5.80 1.50
CA SER A 19 -2.04 7.04 2.04
C SER A 19 -1.21 7.74 0.96
N ILE A 20 -1.81 8.73 0.30
CA ILE A 20 -1.23 9.46 -0.83
C ILE A 20 -0.91 10.88 -0.39
N VAL A 21 0.33 11.31 -0.62
CA VAL A 21 0.84 12.64 -0.28
C VAL A 21 1.24 13.35 -1.58
N PRO A 22 0.39 14.26 -2.10
CA PRO A 22 0.75 15.14 -3.20
C PRO A 22 1.86 16.09 -2.74
N LEU A 23 3.06 15.96 -3.29
CA LEU A 23 4.18 16.82 -2.93
C LEU A 23 3.97 18.21 -3.54
N MET A 24 4.27 19.25 -2.76
CA MET A 24 4.08 20.65 -3.20
C MET A 24 4.81 20.99 -4.51
N ASN A 25 5.90 20.28 -4.82
CA ASN A 25 6.67 20.46 -6.05
C ASN A 25 6.17 19.59 -7.23
N GLY A 26 4.92 19.12 -7.19
CA GLY A 26 4.27 18.38 -8.27
C GLY A 26 4.58 16.88 -8.33
N GLY A 27 5.36 16.34 -7.39
CA GLY A 27 5.58 14.90 -7.23
C GLY A 27 4.48 14.21 -6.42
N GLY A 28 4.55 12.87 -6.34
CA GLY A 28 3.70 12.07 -5.44
C GLY A 28 4.54 11.20 -4.52
N LEU A 29 4.16 11.14 -3.24
CA LEU A 29 4.65 10.17 -2.26
C LEU A 29 3.48 9.26 -1.88
N PHE A 30 3.73 7.95 -1.83
CA PHE A 30 2.70 6.93 -1.62
C PHE A 30 3.15 6.05 -0.46
N GLU A 31 2.56 6.26 0.71
CA GLU A 31 2.83 5.45 1.88
C GLU A 31 2.05 4.14 1.81
N THR A 32 2.67 3.06 2.24
CA THR A 32 2.14 1.69 2.09
C THR A 32 1.18 1.28 3.21
N GLY A 33 0.67 2.24 3.97
CA GLY A 33 -0.18 2.05 5.14
C GLY A 33 0.09 3.09 6.23
N ALA A 34 -0.77 3.14 7.25
CA ALA A 34 -0.65 4.10 8.35
C ALA A 34 -0.06 3.49 9.65
N GLY A 35 0.31 2.21 9.61
CA GLY A 35 0.83 1.46 10.75
C GLY A 35 2.34 1.59 10.97
N GLY A 36 2.85 0.91 12.00
CA GLY A 36 4.28 0.81 12.30
C GLY A 36 4.96 -0.40 11.65
N SER A 37 6.23 -0.64 12.01
CA SER A 37 7.07 -1.71 11.45
C SER A 37 6.83 -3.12 12.04
N ALA A 38 5.80 -3.29 12.88
CA ALA A 38 5.38 -4.57 13.47
C ALA A 38 6.53 -5.48 14.00
N PRO A 39 7.28 -5.07 15.04
CA PRO A 39 8.45 -5.83 15.54
C PRO A 39 8.15 -7.28 15.98
N LYS A 40 6.91 -7.57 16.40
CA LYS A 40 6.47 -8.93 16.76
C LYS A 40 6.34 -9.87 15.55
N HIS A 41 6.31 -9.35 14.32
CA HIS A 41 6.34 -10.18 13.11
C HIS A 41 7.75 -10.73 12.88
N VAL A 42 8.78 -9.92 13.17
CA VAL A 42 10.19 -10.34 13.07
C VAL A 42 10.51 -11.44 14.09
N GLN A 43 10.00 -11.31 15.32
CA GLN A 43 10.17 -12.33 16.36
C GLN A 43 9.63 -13.69 15.88
N GLN A 44 8.39 -13.73 15.38
CA GLN A 44 7.81 -14.97 14.86
C GLN A 44 8.56 -15.53 13.64
N LEU A 45 9.00 -14.67 12.72
CA LEU A 45 9.78 -15.10 11.57
C LEU A 45 11.08 -15.80 12.02
N LEU A 46 11.78 -15.27 13.02
CA LEU A 46 13.03 -15.86 13.51
C LEU A 46 12.81 -17.17 14.28
N GLU A 47 11.69 -17.30 15.01
CA GLU A 47 11.37 -18.47 15.82
C GLU A 47 10.74 -19.62 15.01
N GLU A 48 9.85 -19.28 14.07
CA GLU A 48 8.96 -20.25 13.40
C GLU A 48 9.09 -20.24 11.86
N ASN A 49 9.91 -19.36 11.30
CA ASN A 49 9.98 -19.11 9.85
C ASN A 49 8.62 -18.76 9.23
N PHE A 50 7.77 -18.03 9.97
CA PHE A 50 6.46 -17.57 9.52
C PHE A 50 6.34 -16.04 9.59
N LEU A 51 6.15 -15.40 8.43
CA LEU A 51 5.95 -13.95 8.33
C LEU A 51 4.47 -13.64 8.11
N ARG A 52 3.80 -13.15 9.15
CA ARG A 52 2.39 -12.71 9.09
C ARG A 52 2.20 -11.24 8.68
N TRP A 53 3.20 -10.64 8.06
CA TRP A 53 3.10 -9.30 7.49
C TRP A 53 2.19 -9.34 6.27
N ASP A 54 1.26 -8.39 6.17
CA ASP A 54 0.33 -8.26 5.04
C ASP A 54 0.78 -7.09 4.17
N SER A 55 1.26 -7.39 2.97
CA SER A 55 1.77 -6.41 2.01
C SER A 55 0.68 -5.76 1.15
N LEU A 56 -0.61 -5.91 1.47
CA LEU A 56 -1.70 -5.31 0.69
C LEU A 56 -1.51 -3.79 0.47
N GLY A 57 -1.10 -3.06 1.50
CA GLY A 57 -0.86 -1.61 1.38
C GLY A 57 0.30 -1.26 0.44
N GLU A 58 1.29 -2.14 0.28
CA GLU A 58 2.37 -1.97 -0.71
C GLU A 58 1.84 -2.14 -2.14
N PHE A 59 0.94 -3.10 -2.37
CA PHE A 59 0.31 -3.31 -3.68
C PHE A 59 -0.57 -2.12 -4.07
N LEU A 60 -1.36 -1.61 -3.12
CA LEU A 60 -2.22 -0.43 -3.32
C LEU A 60 -1.38 0.83 -3.61
N ALA A 61 -0.32 1.06 -2.83
CA ALA A 61 0.58 2.19 -3.05
C ALA A 61 1.32 2.10 -4.40
N LEU A 62 1.73 0.90 -4.81
CA LEU A 62 2.39 0.68 -6.10
C LEU A 62 1.45 0.95 -7.28
N ALA A 63 0.20 0.51 -7.21
CA ALA A 63 -0.79 0.80 -8.24
C ALA A 63 -1.01 2.32 -8.38
N ALA A 64 -1.24 3.02 -7.27
CA ALA A 64 -1.38 4.48 -7.26
C ALA A 64 -0.12 5.20 -7.80
N SER A 65 1.07 4.70 -7.49
CA SER A 65 2.34 5.23 -8.00
C SER A 65 2.48 5.07 -9.51
N LEU A 66 2.12 3.89 -10.04
CA LEU A 66 2.13 3.60 -11.48
C LEU A 66 1.10 4.44 -12.24
N GLU A 67 -0.09 4.64 -11.66
CA GLU A 67 -1.10 5.54 -12.22
C GLU A 67 -0.57 6.97 -12.31
N HIS A 68 -0.02 7.50 -11.21
CA HIS A 68 0.56 8.85 -11.18
C HIS A 68 1.65 9.02 -12.22
N LEU A 69 2.56 8.03 -12.36
CA LEU A 69 3.60 8.05 -13.39
C LEU A 69 2.98 8.03 -14.80
N GLY A 70 1.97 7.20 -15.01
CA GLY A 70 1.25 7.07 -16.28
C GLY A 70 0.59 8.38 -16.73
N VAL A 71 -0.09 9.05 -15.81
CA VAL A 71 -0.78 10.33 -16.08
C VAL A 71 0.24 11.46 -16.28
N THR A 72 1.18 11.63 -15.35
CA THR A 72 2.12 12.76 -15.34
C THR A 72 3.05 12.74 -16.55
N TYR A 73 3.53 11.56 -16.94
CA TYR A 73 4.50 11.41 -18.04
C TYR A 73 3.89 10.83 -19.32
N LYS A 74 2.56 10.72 -19.41
CA LYS A 74 1.84 10.12 -20.55
C LYS A 74 2.36 8.72 -20.90
N ASN A 75 2.68 7.92 -19.88
CA ASN A 75 3.21 6.58 -20.05
C ASN A 75 2.06 5.54 -20.07
N ALA A 76 1.61 5.18 -21.28
CA ALA A 76 0.53 4.21 -21.47
C ALA A 76 0.82 2.83 -20.85
N LYS A 77 2.10 2.40 -20.82
CA LYS A 77 2.47 1.11 -20.22
C LYS A 77 2.29 1.12 -18.71
N ALA A 78 2.63 2.22 -18.05
CA ALA A 78 2.44 2.36 -16.60
C ALA A 78 0.95 2.32 -16.22
N LEU A 79 0.07 2.91 -17.05
CA LEU A 79 -1.39 2.83 -16.86
C LEU A 79 -1.91 1.40 -17.00
N VAL A 80 -1.38 0.62 -17.94
CA VAL A 80 -1.75 -0.81 -18.06
C VAL A 80 -1.30 -1.56 -16.81
N LEU A 81 -0.05 -1.37 -16.37
CA LEU A 81 0.48 -2.04 -15.17
C LEU A 81 -0.36 -1.70 -13.92
N SER A 82 -0.71 -0.43 -13.72
CA SER A 82 -1.59 0.01 -12.62
C SER A 82 -2.91 -0.75 -12.63
N LYS A 83 -3.63 -0.73 -13.77
CA LYS A 83 -4.95 -1.38 -13.88
C LYS A 83 -4.89 -2.88 -13.66
N THR A 84 -3.86 -3.53 -14.20
CA THR A 84 -3.69 -4.98 -14.01
C THR A 84 -3.33 -5.32 -12.57
N LEU A 85 -2.57 -4.46 -11.88
CA LEU A 85 -2.22 -4.63 -10.47
C LEU A 85 -3.44 -4.41 -9.57
N ASP A 86 -4.29 -3.42 -9.85
CA ASP A 86 -5.56 -3.23 -9.15
C ASP A 86 -6.45 -4.47 -9.28
N GLN A 87 -6.59 -5.00 -10.49
CA GLN A 87 -7.36 -6.22 -10.73
C GLN A 87 -6.77 -7.43 -9.98
N ALA A 88 -5.44 -7.60 -10.00
CA ALA A 88 -4.78 -8.68 -9.27
C ALA A 88 -4.97 -8.53 -7.75
N THR A 89 -4.90 -7.30 -7.23
CA THR A 89 -5.13 -7.00 -5.81
C THR A 89 -6.58 -7.32 -5.42
N GLY A 90 -7.55 -7.01 -6.28
CA GLY A 90 -8.95 -7.37 -6.05
C GLY A 90 -9.23 -8.87 -6.12
N GLN A 91 -8.43 -9.66 -6.85
CA GLN A 91 -8.55 -11.13 -6.86
C GLN A 91 -7.91 -11.79 -5.64
N PHE A 92 -6.96 -11.13 -5.00
CA PHE A 92 -6.29 -11.62 -3.79
C PHE A 92 -7.18 -11.52 -2.54
N LEU A 93 -8.15 -10.60 -2.53
CA LEU A 93 -9.09 -10.34 -1.43
C LEU A 93 -10.31 -11.27 -1.49
#